data_AF-A0A3R6BI02-F1
#
_entry.id   AF-A0A3R6BI02-F1
#
_cell.length_a   1.000
_cell.length_b   1.000
_cell.length_c   1.000
_cell.angle_alpha   90.00
_cell.angle_beta   90.00
_cell.angle_gamma   90.00
#
_symmetry.space_group_name_H-M   'P 1'
#
loop_
_entity.id
_entity.type
_entity.pdbx_description
1 polymer ?
#
loop_
_entity_poly.entity_id
_entity_poly.type
_entity_poly.pdbx_seq_one_letter_code
_entity_poly.pdbx_strand_id
1 'polypeptide(L)'
;MKRWQKELFYPNKRFMKTVLFLTICILLLSCAKEKKRPVYYSEVPLQEESVPFTDSDEVVIPFRKEGGVKYVPVKINGLACDMIFDTGCSLTLISLSEAAALYQKGELLEEDFKGTSRSQIADGSVVDNMVVNLREIILDDKIICRDVTATVSNNIHAPLLLGNEVLNRLATITIDNENNHLIFKLKQP
;
A
#
# COMPACT_ATOMS: atom_id res chain seq x y z
N MET A 1 40.55 51.81 -48.96
CA MET A 1 40.42 51.26 -47.59
C MET A 1 39.38 50.15 -47.58
N LYS A 2 39.59 49.15 -46.72
CA LYS A 2 39.27 47.71 -46.86
C LYS A 2 37.79 47.37 -47.11
N ARG A 3 37.57 46.51 -48.11
CA ARG A 3 36.31 45.83 -48.45
C ARG A 3 36.22 44.49 -47.70
N TRP A 4 35.21 44.39 -46.85
CA TRP A 4 34.62 43.24 -46.14
C TRP A 4 34.88 41.87 -46.81
N GLN A 5 35.60 40.97 -46.14
CA GLN A 5 35.09 39.91 -45.24
C GLN A 5 33.93 39.09 -45.82
N LYS A 6 34.30 38.03 -46.55
CA LYS A 6 33.59 36.75 -46.53
C LYS A 6 34.58 35.70 -46.06
N GLU A 7 34.54 35.37 -44.78
CA GLU A 7 34.77 33.99 -44.34
C GLU A 7 33.78 33.71 -43.21
N LEU A 8 32.77 32.91 -43.58
CA LEU A 8 31.89 32.22 -42.66
C LEU A 8 32.76 31.40 -41.71
N PHE A 9 32.78 31.80 -40.45
CA PHE A 9 33.53 31.16 -39.37
C PHE A 9 32.85 29.82 -39.03
N TYR A 10 33.02 28.81 -39.88
CA TYR A 10 32.75 27.43 -39.51
C TYR A 10 33.78 27.04 -38.44
N PRO A 11 33.36 26.75 -37.20
CA PRO A 11 34.31 26.39 -36.16
C PRO A 11 35.06 25.13 -36.56
N ASN A 12 36.38 25.17 -36.41
CA ASN A 12 37.31 24.11 -36.80
C ASN A 12 36.85 22.76 -36.22
N LYS A 13 36.81 21.69 -37.01
CA LYS A 13 36.37 20.34 -36.57
C LYS A 13 37.13 19.85 -35.32
N ARG A 14 38.36 20.31 -35.14
CA ARG A 14 39.17 20.02 -33.95
C ARG A 14 38.66 20.78 -32.71
N PHE A 15 38.29 22.06 -32.88
CA PHE A 15 37.67 22.88 -31.84
C PHE A 15 36.29 22.35 -31.43
N MET A 16 35.47 21.94 -32.40
CA MET A 16 34.14 21.38 -32.13
C MET A 16 34.20 20.03 -31.39
N LYS A 17 35.21 19.19 -31.69
CA LYS A 17 35.47 17.95 -30.92
C LYS A 17 35.95 18.24 -29.51
N THR A 18 36.81 19.24 -29.31
CA THR A 18 37.28 19.62 -27.96
C THR A 18 36.13 20.18 -27.12
N VAL A 19 35.27 21.03 -27.70
CA VAL A 19 34.08 21.56 -27.02
C VAL A 19 33.09 20.44 -26.68
N LEU A 20 32.84 19.50 -27.60
CA LEU A 20 31.96 18.35 -27.37
C LEU A 20 32.51 17.38 -26.31
N PHE A 21 33.83 17.21 -26.23
CA PHE A 21 34.47 16.38 -25.21
C PHE A 21 34.41 17.05 -23.82
N LEU A 22 34.62 18.37 -23.75
CA LEU A 22 34.50 19.12 -22.49
C LEU A 22 33.07 19.17 -21.95
N THR A 23 32.05 19.30 -22.81
CA THR A 23 30.64 19.30 -22.36
C THR A 23 30.20 17.93 -21.84
N ILE A 24 30.70 16.82 -22.43
CA ILE A 24 30.46 15.46 -21.92
C ILE A 24 31.14 15.24 -20.56
N CYS A 25 32.36 15.73 -20.35
CA CYS A 25 33.05 15.60 -19.06
C CYS A 25 32.38 16.40 -17.92
N ILE A 26 31.77 17.55 -18.23
CA ILE A 26 31.04 18.37 -17.25
C ILE A 26 29.72 17.68 -16.83
N LEU A 27 29.09 16.90 -17.71
CA LEU A 27 27.87 16.14 -17.41
C LEU A 27 28.10 14.89 -16.54
N LEU A 28 29.32 14.33 -16.54
CA LEU A 28 29.70 13.16 -15.73
C LEU A 28 30.16 13.51 -14.30
N LEU A 29 30.29 14.79 -13.97
CA LEU A 29 30.68 15.26 -12.63
C LEU A 29 29.48 15.63 -11.74
N SER A 30 28.25 15.36 -12.19
CA SER A 30 27.06 15.61 -11.40
C SER A 30 26.72 14.44 -10.49
N CYS A 31 26.61 14.75 -9.19
CA CYS A 31 26.17 13.92 -8.05
C CYS A 31 27.22 13.04 -7.34
N ALA A 32 28.23 13.70 -6.75
CA ALA A 32 28.70 13.29 -5.42
C ALA A 32 27.77 13.92 -4.36
N LYS A 33 26.62 13.29 -4.10
CA LYS A 33 25.77 13.64 -2.95
C LYS A 33 26.31 12.85 -1.77
N GLU A 34 26.84 13.54 -0.75
CA GLU A 34 27.26 12.90 0.50
C GLU A 34 26.10 12.05 1.05
N LYS A 35 26.29 10.72 1.09
CA LYS A 35 25.43 9.85 1.88
C LYS A 35 25.74 10.13 3.34
N LYS A 36 24.90 10.91 4.02
CA LYS A 36 24.84 10.87 5.48
C LYS A 36 24.56 9.41 5.86
N ARG A 37 25.48 8.80 6.61
CA ARG A 37 25.30 7.44 7.12
C ARG A 37 24.02 7.42 7.96
N PRO A 38 23.16 6.41 7.83
CA PRO A 38 22.04 6.27 8.76
C PRO A 38 22.60 6.17 10.17
N VAL A 39 22.06 6.99 11.07
CA VAL A 39 22.38 6.94 12.50
C VAL A 39 21.78 5.65 13.02
N TYR A 40 22.65 4.72 13.42
CA TYR A 40 22.26 3.50 14.12
C TYR A 40 21.85 3.92 15.54
N TYR A 41 20.61 3.68 15.95
CA TYR A 41 20.22 3.84 17.35
C TYR A 41 20.98 2.80 18.16
N SER A 42 21.76 3.26 19.14
CA SER A 42 22.40 2.44 20.15
C SER A 42 21.33 1.74 20.99
N GLU A 43 21.56 0.46 21.26
CA GLU A 43 20.76 -0.37 22.18
C GLU A 43 20.54 0.36 23.50
N VAL A 44 19.30 0.83 23.71
CA VAL A 44 18.80 1.09 25.05
C VAL A 44 18.46 -0.30 25.61
N PRO A 45 19.01 -0.71 26.76
CA PRO A 45 18.66 -1.99 27.35
C PRO A 45 17.14 -2.01 27.57
N LEU A 46 16.45 -2.91 26.86
CA LEU A 46 15.07 -3.25 27.19
C LEU A 46 15.14 -3.96 28.53
N GLN A 47 14.80 -3.25 29.61
CA GLN A 47 14.31 -3.92 30.80
C GLN A 47 13.03 -4.64 30.37
N GLU A 48 13.14 -5.96 30.20
CA GLU A 48 12.00 -6.86 30.12
C GLU A 48 11.28 -6.82 31.47
N GLU A 49 10.43 -5.82 31.67
CA GLU A 49 9.33 -5.97 32.62
C GLU A 49 8.33 -6.91 31.96
N SER A 50 8.49 -8.21 32.23
CA SER A 50 7.52 -9.23 31.91
C SER A 50 6.25 -8.97 32.71
N VAL A 51 5.36 -8.13 32.17
CA VAL A 51 3.97 -8.10 32.62
C VAL A 51 3.39 -9.47 32.27
N PRO A 52 2.89 -10.25 33.24
CA PRO A 52 2.34 -11.57 32.96
C PRO A 52 1.05 -11.38 32.15
N PHE A 53 1.15 -11.54 30.83
CA PHE A 53 0.03 -11.42 29.91
C PHE A 53 -0.77 -12.72 29.93
N THR A 54 -2.04 -12.63 30.32
CA THR A 54 -2.96 -13.77 30.33
C THR A 54 -3.32 -14.21 28.91
N ASP A 55 -3.21 -15.50 28.66
CA ASP A 55 -3.27 -16.23 27.39
C ASP A 55 -4.69 -16.37 26.78
N SER A 56 -5.53 -15.32 26.76
CA SER A 56 -6.96 -15.49 26.41
C SER A 56 -7.49 -14.81 25.15
N ASP A 57 -6.72 -13.95 24.46
CA ASP A 57 -7.28 -13.09 23.39
C ASP A 57 -6.56 -13.25 22.03
N GLU A 58 -5.97 -14.41 21.76
CA GLU A 58 -5.40 -14.73 20.45
C GLU A 58 -6.44 -15.37 19.51
N VAL A 59 -6.56 -14.81 18.30
CA VAL A 59 -7.36 -15.37 17.20
C VAL A 59 -6.43 -15.84 16.10
N VAL A 60 -6.47 -17.14 15.81
CA VAL A 60 -5.66 -17.77 14.76
C VAL A 60 -6.53 -18.00 13.53
N ILE A 61 -6.13 -17.41 12.39
CA ILE A 61 -6.87 -17.51 11.13
C ILE A 61 -5.97 -18.13 10.07
N PRO A 62 -6.38 -19.23 9.41
CA PRO A 62 -5.63 -19.80 8.30
C PRO A 62 -5.68 -18.88 7.09
N PHE A 63 -4.59 -18.87 6.33
CA PHE A 63 -4.54 -18.20 5.03
C PHE A 63 -4.10 -19.16 3.92
N ARG A 64 -4.65 -18.96 2.72
CA ARG A 64 -4.19 -19.64 1.50
C ARG A 64 -3.07 -18.82 0.86
N LYS A 65 -1.95 -19.45 0.51
CA LYS A 65 -0.91 -18.83 -0.32
C LYS A 65 -1.19 -19.10 -1.79
N GLU A 66 -1.28 -18.04 -2.57
CA GLU A 66 -1.51 -18.13 -4.01
C GLU A 66 -0.97 -16.87 -4.70
N GLY A 67 -0.27 -17.01 -5.81
CA GLY A 67 0.25 -15.85 -6.57
C GLY A 67 1.22 -14.94 -5.79
N GLY A 68 1.86 -15.45 -4.73
CA GLY A 68 2.76 -14.67 -3.87
C GLY A 68 2.07 -13.85 -2.79
N VAL A 69 0.74 -13.93 -2.68
CA VAL A 69 -0.06 -13.23 -1.67
C VAL A 69 -0.74 -14.21 -0.70
N LYS A 70 -1.33 -13.68 0.37
CA LYS A 70 -2.02 -14.44 1.42
C LYS A 70 -3.50 -14.09 1.41
N TYR A 71 -4.35 -15.05 1.07
CA TYR A 71 -5.81 -14.91 1.09
C TYR A 71 -6.38 -15.37 2.42
N VAL A 72 -7.25 -14.55 3.00
CA VAL A 72 -7.90 -14.76 4.30
C VAL A 72 -9.41 -14.78 4.08
N PRO A 73 -10.14 -15.74 4.68
CA PRO A 73 -11.60 -15.76 4.61
C PRO A 73 -12.20 -14.61 5.45
N VAL A 74 -13.12 -13.87 4.85
CA VAL A 74 -13.75 -12.68 5.45
C VAL A 74 -15.24 -12.67 5.12
N LYS A 75 -16.08 -12.13 6.02
CA LYS A 75 -17.46 -11.76 5.71
C LYS A 75 -17.59 -10.24 5.70
N ILE A 76 -18.09 -9.69 4.60
CA ILE A 76 -18.39 -8.25 4.44
C ILE A 76 -19.90 -8.09 4.43
N ASN A 77 -20.49 -7.47 5.46
CA ASN A 77 -21.95 -7.36 5.62
C ASN A 77 -22.67 -8.69 5.28
N GLY A 78 -22.17 -9.80 5.85
CA GLY A 78 -22.70 -11.16 5.62
C GLY A 78 -22.25 -11.86 4.32
N LEU A 79 -21.65 -11.16 3.35
CA LEU A 79 -21.08 -11.77 2.13
C LEU A 79 -19.71 -12.40 2.42
N ALA A 80 -19.64 -13.73 2.36
CA ALA A 80 -18.37 -14.45 2.46
C ALA A 80 -17.52 -14.26 1.19
N CYS A 81 -16.24 -13.92 1.37
CA CYS A 81 -15.25 -13.77 0.31
C CYS A 81 -13.84 -14.04 0.86
N ASP A 82 -12.87 -14.25 -0.04
CA ASP A 82 -11.46 -14.28 0.30
C ASP A 82 -10.83 -12.92 -0.02
N MET A 83 -10.12 -12.33 0.94
CA MET A 83 -9.41 -11.07 0.77
C MET A 83 -7.90 -11.27 0.92
N ILE A 84 -7.12 -10.52 0.15
CA ILE A 84 -5.67 -10.46 0.30
C ILE A 84 -5.34 -9.68 1.57
N PHE A 85 -4.58 -10.28 2.47
CA PHE A 85 -3.97 -9.55 3.58
C PHE A 85 -2.92 -8.57 3.04
N ASP A 86 -3.16 -7.26 3.17
CA ASP A 86 -2.33 -6.23 2.54
C ASP A 86 -2.00 -5.07 3.49
N THR A 87 -0.80 -5.11 4.08
CA THR A 87 -0.27 -4.01 4.90
C THR A 87 0.07 -2.76 4.10
N GLY A 88 0.14 -2.86 2.77
CA GLY A 88 0.42 -1.75 1.85
C GLY A 88 -0.82 -0.94 1.46
N CYS A 89 -2.02 -1.42 1.78
CA CYS A 89 -3.26 -0.72 1.44
C CYS A 89 -3.77 0.13 2.62
N SER A 90 -4.04 1.42 2.40
CA SER A 90 -4.48 2.31 3.49
C SER A 90 -5.90 2.01 3.98
N LEU A 91 -6.82 1.71 3.08
CA LEU A 91 -8.21 1.33 3.37
C LEU A 91 -8.46 -0.09 2.88
N THR A 92 -9.53 -0.72 3.35
CA THR A 92 -10.01 -1.95 2.74
C THR A 92 -10.51 -1.65 1.33
N LEU A 93 -10.11 -2.45 0.34
CA LEU A 93 -10.53 -2.28 -1.06
C LEU A 93 -11.41 -3.45 -1.49
N ILE A 94 -12.58 -3.14 -2.06
CA ILE A 94 -13.45 -4.11 -2.72
C ILE A 94 -13.60 -3.78 -4.20
N SER A 95 -13.91 -4.77 -5.03
CA SER A 95 -14.18 -4.52 -6.45
C SER A 95 -15.58 -3.96 -6.65
N LEU A 96 -15.81 -3.38 -7.83
CA LEU A 96 -17.14 -2.93 -8.22
C LEU A 96 -18.16 -4.08 -8.25
N SER A 97 -17.74 -5.31 -8.53
CA SER A 97 -18.64 -6.46 -8.59
C SER A 97 -19.13 -6.90 -7.20
N GLU A 98 -18.24 -6.92 -6.19
CA GLU A 98 -18.63 -7.18 -4.79
C GLU A 98 -19.50 -6.06 -4.24
N ALA A 99 -19.16 -4.79 -4.51
CA ALA A 99 -20.00 -3.67 -4.09
C ALA A 99 -21.41 -3.75 -4.71
N ALA A 100 -21.50 -4.08 -6.00
CA ALA A 100 -22.78 -4.29 -6.67
C ALA A 100 -23.56 -5.47 -6.09
N ALA A 101 -22.88 -6.57 -5.74
CA ALA A 101 -23.51 -7.73 -5.12
C ALA A 101 -24.08 -7.40 -3.73
N LEU A 102 -23.36 -6.62 -2.92
CA LEU A 102 -23.84 -6.12 -1.63
C LEU A 102 -25.05 -5.20 -1.80
N TYR A 103 -24.98 -4.27 -2.76
CA TYR A 103 -26.07 -3.34 -3.04
C TYR A 103 -27.35 -4.07 -3.48
N GLN A 104 -27.24 -5.04 -4.39
CA GLN A 104 -28.37 -5.86 -4.84
C GLN A 104 -29.04 -6.66 -3.71
N LYS A 105 -28.28 -7.01 -2.67
CA LYS A 105 -28.79 -7.73 -1.49
C LYS A 105 -29.36 -6.80 -0.41
N GLY A 106 -29.26 -5.48 -0.57
CA GLY A 106 -29.63 -4.51 0.46
C GLY A 106 -28.62 -4.42 1.62
N GLU A 107 -27.42 -4.96 1.42
CA GLU A 107 -26.33 -4.99 2.41
C GLU A 107 -25.36 -3.83 2.25
N LEU A 108 -25.47 -3.06 1.17
CA LEU A 108 -24.84 -1.76 0.98
C LEU A 108 -25.92 -0.80 0.47
N LEU A 109 -26.11 0.33 1.15
CA LEU A 109 -27.17 1.29 0.83
C LEU A 109 -26.59 2.58 0.24
N GLU A 110 -27.45 3.41 -0.34
CA GLU A 110 -27.05 4.72 -0.87
C GLU A 110 -26.43 5.62 0.22
N GLU A 111 -26.96 5.56 1.46
CA GLU A 111 -26.44 6.30 2.62
C GLU A 111 -25.04 5.85 3.10
N ASP A 112 -24.62 4.65 2.70
CA ASP A 112 -23.29 4.13 2.99
C ASP A 112 -22.22 4.78 2.10
N PHE A 113 -22.61 5.42 0.99
CA PHE A 113 -21.69 6.15 0.13
C PHE A 113 -21.17 7.43 0.80
N LYS A 114 -19.84 7.58 0.89
CA LYS A 114 -19.15 8.70 1.54
C LYS A 114 -18.47 9.65 0.57
N GLY A 115 -18.55 9.39 -0.73
CA GLY A 115 -17.93 10.20 -1.78
C GLY A 115 -16.84 9.45 -2.53
N THR A 116 -15.79 10.16 -2.95
CA THR A 116 -14.70 9.61 -3.77
C THR A 116 -13.34 9.94 -3.15
N SER A 117 -12.36 9.07 -3.37
CA SER A 117 -10.97 9.28 -2.98
C SER A 117 -10.03 9.00 -4.14
N ARG A 118 -8.84 9.60 -4.08
CA ARG A 118 -7.73 9.30 -5.00
C ARG A 118 -6.71 8.43 -4.27
N SER A 119 -6.28 7.36 -4.91
CA SER A 119 -5.27 6.45 -4.39
C SER A 119 -4.10 6.38 -5.36
N GLN A 120 -2.88 6.46 -4.83
CA GLN A 120 -1.69 6.14 -5.60
C GLN A 120 -1.40 4.64 -5.46
N ILE A 121 -1.26 3.93 -6.57
CA ILE A 121 -0.97 2.50 -6.58
C ILE A 121 0.53 2.24 -6.77
N ALA A 122 0.94 0.98 -6.75
CA ALA A 122 2.36 0.57 -6.72
C ALA A 122 3.19 1.05 -7.92
N ASP A 123 2.58 1.26 -9.09
CA ASP A 123 3.25 1.80 -10.28
C ASP A 123 3.38 3.34 -10.26
N GLY A 124 2.85 4.00 -9.22
CA GLY A 124 2.85 5.44 -9.02
C GLY A 124 1.69 6.17 -9.68
N SER A 125 0.84 5.50 -10.46
CA SER A 125 -0.36 6.09 -11.04
C SER A 125 -1.41 6.40 -9.97
N VAL A 126 -2.27 7.38 -10.28
CA VAL A 126 -3.36 7.81 -9.40
C VAL A 126 -4.68 7.33 -10.00
N VAL A 127 -5.48 6.66 -9.17
CA VAL A 127 -6.81 6.16 -9.54
C VAL A 127 -7.88 6.78 -8.66
N ASP A 128 -9.06 7.04 -9.24
CA ASP A 128 -10.24 7.47 -8.51
C ASP A 128 -11.04 6.25 -8.04
N ASN A 129 -11.39 6.24 -6.76
CA ASN A 129 -12.19 5.20 -6.12
C ASN A 129 -13.42 5.82 -5.45
N MET A 130 -14.51 5.05 -5.36
CA MET A 130 -15.61 5.41 -4.48
C MET A 130 -15.21 5.09 -3.04
N VAL A 131 -15.76 5.82 -2.07
CA VAL A 131 -15.60 5.56 -0.64
C VAL A 131 -16.96 5.17 -0.08
N VAL A 132 -17.00 4.07 0.66
CA VAL A 132 -18.21 3.54 1.28
C VAL A 132 -17.96 3.17 2.74
N ASN A 133 -19.02 3.14 3.53
CA ASN A 133 -19.02 2.53 4.85
C ASN A 133 -19.54 1.09 4.75
N LEU A 134 -18.72 0.13 5.17
CA LEU A 134 -19.15 -1.24 5.37
C LEU A 134 -19.61 -1.38 6.83
N ARG A 135 -20.85 -1.83 7.04
CA ARG A 135 -21.42 -1.98 8.39
C ARG A 135 -20.58 -2.88 9.26
N GLU A 136 -20.11 -4.00 8.71
CA GLU A 136 -19.17 -4.88 9.39
C GLU A 136 -18.27 -5.69 8.44
N ILE A 137 -17.06 -5.92 8.92
CA ILE A 137 -16.13 -6.92 8.40
C ILE A 137 -15.85 -7.91 9.54
N ILE A 138 -16.03 -9.20 9.24
CA ILE A 138 -15.86 -10.28 10.20
C ILE A 138 -14.76 -11.23 9.73
N LEU A 139 -13.83 -11.57 10.63
CA LEU A 139 -12.82 -12.60 10.44
C LEU A 139 -12.96 -13.66 11.54
N ASP A 140 -13.00 -14.94 11.14
CA ASP A 140 -13.17 -16.12 12.02
C ASP A 140 -14.33 -16.01 13.03
N ASP A 141 -15.39 -15.27 12.69
CA ASP A 141 -16.55 -15.00 13.57
C ASP A 141 -16.22 -14.39 14.95
N LYS A 142 -14.96 -14.01 15.19
CA LYS A 142 -14.44 -13.48 16.46
C LYS A 142 -13.98 -12.04 16.34
N ILE A 143 -13.36 -11.69 15.23
CA ILE A 143 -12.90 -10.33 14.95
C ILE A 143 -14.02 -9.62 14.19
N ILE A 144 -14.75 -8.74 14.87
CA ILE A 144 -15.86 -7.98 14.29
C ILE A 144 -15.46 -6.51 14.24
N CYS A 145 -15.20 -6.00 13.05
CA CYS A 145 -14.92 -4.59 12.81
C CYS A 145 -16.18 -3.91 12.27
N ARG A 146 -16.81 -3.03 13.05
CA ARG A 146 -17.98 -2.26 12.62
C ARG A 146 -17.60 -0.92 12.02
N ASP A 147 -18.44 -0.38 11.13
CA ASP A 147 -18.25 0.94 10.53
C ASP A 147 -16.86 1.09 9.89
N VAL A 148 -16.59 0.23 8.92
CA VAL A 148 -15.31 0.14 8.23
C VAL A 148 -15.36 1.01 6.98
N THR A 149 -14.49 2.03 6.92
CA THR A 149 -14.34 2.84 5.71
C THR A 149 -13.58 2.06 4.64
N ALA A 150 -14.21 1.81 3.50
CA ALA A 150 -13.61 1.05 2.40
C ALA A 150 -13.62 1.86 1.10
N THR A 151 -12.73 1.50 0.18
CA THR A 151 -12.76 1.96 -1.20
C THR A 151 -13.38 0.91 -2.11
N VAL A 152 -14.16 1.36 -3.09
CA VAL A 152 -14.61 0.53 -4.21
C VAL A 152 -13.79 0.92 -5.42
N SER A 153 -13.05 -0.04 -5.96
CA SER A 153 -12.33 0.12 -7.22
C SER A 153 -13.31 0.28 -8.37
N ASN A 154 -12.97 1.12 -9.34
CA ASN A 154 -13.71 1.22 -10.60
C ASN A 154 -13.54 -0.02 -11.51
N ASN A 155 -12.71 -0.99 -11.12
CA ASN A 155 -12.50 -2.25 -11.82
C ASN A 155 -13.34 -3.37 -11.19
N ILE A 156 -14.16 -4.04 -12.00
CA ILE A 156 -15.01 -5.18 -11.62
C ILE A 156 -14.23 -6.43 -11.20
N HIS A 157 -12.95 -6.51 -11.55
CA HIS A 157 -12.05 -7.62 -11.24
C HIS A 157 -10.89 -7.20 -10.34
N ALA A 158 -11.01 -6.05 -9.66
CA ALA A 158 -10.00 -5.65 -8.70
C ALA A 158 -9.84 -6.70 -7.60
N PRO A 159 -8.61 -7.03 -7.18
CA PRO A 159 -8.41 -7.90 -6.04
C PRO A 159 -9.00 -7.27 -4.79
N LEU A 160 -9.59 -8.09 -3.92
CA LEU A 160 -10.09 -7.63 -2.63
C LEU A 160 -8.92 -7.52 -1.65
N LEU A 161 -8.73 -6.35 -1.05
CA LEU A 161 -7.60 -6.08 -0.16
C LEU A 161 -8.11 -5.79 1.25
N LEU A 162 -7.65 -6.57 2.22
CA LEU A 162 -7.83 -6.33 3.64
C LEU A 162 -6.73 -5.36 4.10
N GLY A 163 -7.05 -4.07 4.05
CA GLY A 163 -6.12 -2.98 4.29
C GLY A 163 -6.06 -2.50 5.74
N ASN A 164 -5.25 -1.47 5.95
CA ASN A 164 -4.90 -0.94 7.26
C ASN A 164 -6.09 -0.38 8.06
N GLU A 165 -7.20 -0.04 7.41
CA GLU A 165 -8.41 0.34 8.12
C GLU A 165 -8.94 -0.76 9.05
N VAL A 166 -8.77 -2.04 8.67
CA VAL A 166 -9.08 -3.17 9.55
C VAL A 166 -7.87 -3.53 10.39
N LEU A 167 -6.69 -3.63 9.78
CA LEU A 167 -5.49 -4.14 10.45
C LEU A 167 -5.08 -3.29 11.66
N ASN A 168 -5.21 -1.96 11.58
CA ASN A 168 -4.86 -1.05 12.67
C ASN A 168 -5.81 -1.11 13.88
N ARG A 169 -6.94 -1.81 13.76
CA ARG A 169 -7.89 -2.02 14.86
C ARG A 169 -7.45 -3.13 15.80
N LEU A 170 -6.51 -3.97 15.37
CA LEU A 170 -5.95 -5.08 16.14
C LEU A 170 -4.75 -4.59 16.96
N ALA A 171 -4.47 -5.25 18.08
CA ALA A 171 -3.32 -4.93 18.93
C ALA A 171 -2.03 -5.43 18.30
N THR A 172 -2.03 -6.67 17.84
CA THR A 172 -0.89 -7.27 17.13
C THR A 172 -1.37 -8.13 15.99
N ILE A 173 -0.52 -8.24 14.97
CA ILE A 173 -0.69 -9.15 13.84
C ILE A 173 0.63 -9.88 13.65
N THR A 174 0.61 -11.20 13.81
CA THR A 174 1.77 -12.07 13.58
C THR A 174 1.51 -12.95 12.37
N ILE A 175 2.49 -13.05 11.48
CA ILE A 175 2.42 -13.87 10.27
C ILE A 175 3.26 -15.13 10.47
N ASP A 176 2.60 -16.25 10.73
CA ASP A 176 3.22 -17.57 10.76
C ASP A 176 3.21 -18.17 9.35
N ASN A 177 4.34 -18.05 8.67
CA ASN A 177 4.48 -18.58 7.31
C ASN A 177 4.71 -20.08 7.27
N GLU A 178 5.13 -20.72 8.36
CA GLU A 178 5.36 -22.17 8.39
C GLU A 178 4.02 -22.91 8.45
N ASN A 179 3.12 -22.45 9.32
CA ASN A 179 1.81 -23.06 9.52
C ASN A 179 0.70 -22.41 8.68
N ASN A 180 1.01 -21.34 7.93
CA ASN A 180 0.06 -20.55 7.15
C ASN A 180 -1.06 -19.93 8.01
N HIS A 181 -0.68 -19.31 9.13
CA HIS A 181 -1.61 -18.63 10.03
C HIS A 181 -1.31 -17.13 10.17
N LEU A 182 -2.38 -16.35 10.27
CA LEU A 182 -2.33 -15.03 10.90
C LEU A 182 -2.79 -15.18 12.34
N ILE A 183 -2.00 -14.67 13.27
CA ILE A 183 -2.31 -14.69 14.70
C ILE A 183 -2.55 -13.25 15.13
N PHE A 184 -3.77 -12.98 15.57
CA PHE A 184 -4.24 -11.66 15.94
C PHE A 184 -4.42 -11.55 17.44
N LYS A 185 -4.06 -10.40 18.02
CA LYS A 185 -4.50 -10.03 19.37
C LYS A 185 -5.50 -8.89 19.28
N LEU A 186 -6.58 -9.00 20.03
CA LEU A 186 -7.56 -7.93 20.16
C LEU A 186 -7.01 -6.82 21.06
N LYS A 187 -7.41 -5.58 20.81
CA LYS A 187 -7.17 -4.48 21.75
C LYS A 187 -8.07 -4.69 22.96
N GLN A 188 -7.51 -4.54 24.15
CA GLN A 188 -8.32 -4.51 25.36
C GLN A 188 -9.22 -3.26 25.34
N PRO A 189 -10.48 -3.38 25.77
CA PRO A 189 -11.44 -2.27 25.79
C PRO A 189 -11.03 -1.15 26.73
#